data_AF-B9SA93-F1
#
_entry.id   AF-B9SA93-F1
#
_cell.length_a   1.000
_cell.length_b   1.000
_cell.length_c   1.000
_cell.angle_alpha   90.00
_cell.angle_beta   90.00
_cell.angle_gamma   90.00
#
_symmetry.space_group_name_H-M   'P 1'
#
loop_
_entity.id
_entity.type
_entity.pdbx_description
1 polymer ?
#
loop_
_entity_poly.entity_id
_entity_poly.type
_entity_poly.pdbx_seq_one_letter_code
_entity_poly.pdbx_strand_id
1 'polypeptide(L)'
;MEIDPPQPPPHRRMPRKPAKNRKPEEHELISGTKLSRKGMMMTCQACYEVRHNMKTCKMLKERNASQGTTSRFELPEEQQQ
;
A
#
# COMPACT_ATOMS: atom_id res chain seq x y z
N MET A 1 8.01 -50.56 21.19
CA MET A 1 6.77 -49.76 21.17
C MET A 1 7.15 -48.43 20.54
N GLU A 2 6.80 -48.25 19.28
CA GLU A 2 6.97 -46.96 18.59
C GLU A 2 5.94 -46.00 19.19
N ILE A 3 6.40 -44.89 19.75
CA ILE A 3 5.54 -43.86 20.32
C ILE A 3 5.31 -42.85 19.21
N ASP A 4 4.11 -42.87 18.63
CA ASP A 4 3.71 -41.85 17.68
C ASP A 4 3.83 -40.45 18.29
N PRO A 5 4.36 -39.46 17.55
CA PRO A 5 4.51 -38.11 18.05
C PRO A 5 3.14 -37.54 18.42
N PRO A 6 3.03 -36.79 19.53
CA PRO A 6 1.76 -36.21 19.94
C PRO A 6 1.26 -35.26 18.86
N GLN A 7 -0.01 -35.45 18.44
CA GLN A 7 -0.63 -34.53 17.49
C GLN A 7 -0.77 -33.14 18.13
N PRO A 8 -0.52 -32.07 17.36
CA PRO A 8 -0.66 -30.72 17.87
C PRO A 8 -2.13 -30.45 18.25
N PRO A 9 -2.38 -29.59 19.26
CA PRO A 9 -3.72 -29.22 19.63
C PRO A 9 -4.46 -28.55 18.44
N PRO A 10 -5.78 -28.75 18.32
CA PRO A 10 -6.56 -28.15 17.25
C PRO A 10 -6.52 -26.62 17.36
N HIS A 11 -6.22 -25.95 16.25
CA HIS A 11 -6.13 -24.50 16.20
C HIS A 11 -7.49 -23.84 16.45
N ARG A 12 -7.61 -23.11 17.57
CA ARG A 12 -8.83 -22.34 17.91
C ARG A 12 -8.62 -20.87 17.59
N ARG A 13 -9.51 -20.28 16.79
CA ARG A 13 -9.60 -18.82 16.66
C ARG A 13 -10.25 -18.27 17.92
N MET A 14 -9.45 -17.66 18.80
CA MET A 14 -10.01 -16.99 19.99
C MET A 14 -10.91 -15.82 19.54
N PRO A 15 -12.11 -15.69 20.12
CA PRO A 15 -12.92 -14.49 19.89
C PRO A 15 -12.13 -13.27 20.39
N ARG A 16 -11.73 -12.41 19.46
CA ARG A 16 -11.12 -11.12 19.82
C ARG A 16 -12.21 -10.20 20.35
N LYS A 17 -11.92 -9.48 21.42
CA LYS A 17 -12.80 -8.40 21.90
C LYS A 17 -12.99 -7.38 20.77
N PRO A 18 -14.22 -6.91 20.49
CA PRO A 18 -14.47 -5.94 19.44
C PRO A 18 -13.59 -4.70 19.61
N ALA A 19 -12.91 -4.28 18.53
CA ALA A 19 -11.93 -3.20 18.57
C ALA A 19 -12.49 -1.90 19.17
N LYS A 20 -13.79 -1.63 18.96
CA LYS A 20 -14.49 -0.43 19.45
C LYS A 20 -14.54 -0.33 20.99
N ASN A 21 -14.59 -1.46 21.70
CA ASN A 21 -14.73 -1.52 23.17
C ASN A 21 -13.54 -2.24 23.85
N ARG A 22 -12.44 -2.47 23.11
CA ARG A 22 -11.26 -3.12 23.66
C ARG A 22 -10.61 -2.19 24.68
N LYS A 23 -10.42 -2.68 25.90
CA LYS A 23 -9.54 -2.05 26.89
C LYS A 23 -8.18 -2.75 26.76
N PRO A 24 -7.06 -2.02 26.63
CA PRO A 24 -5.74 -2.64 26.63
C PRO A 24 -5.46 -3.24 28.01
N GLU A 25 -4.79 -4.39 28.03
CA GLU A 25 -4.31 -5.02 29.26
C GLU A 25 -3.10 -4.23 29.81
N GLU A 26 -2.80 -4.36 31.11
CA GLU A 26 -1.76 -3.58 31.80
C GLU A 26 -0.35 -3.70 31.15
N HIS A 27 -0.08 -4.83 30.50
CA HIS A 27 1.19 -5.12 29.82
C HIS A 27 1.15 -4.85 28.31
N GLU A 28 0.04 -4.35 27.77
CA GLU A 28 -0.08 -4.05 26.34
C GLU A 28 0.61 -2.72 26.01
N LEU A 29 1.66 -2.78 25.19
CA LEU A 29 2.27 -1.58 24.60
C LEU A 29 1.28 -0.95 23.62
N ILE A 30 0.53 0.05 24.10
CA ILE A 30 -0.36 0.85 23.27
C ILE A 30 0.53 1.68 22.34
N SER A 31 0.58 1.32 21.05
CA SER A 31 1.30 2.12 20.07
C SER A 31 0.69 3.52 20.00
N GLY A 32 1.55 4.53 20.20
CA GLY A 32 1.16 5.91 20.51
C GLY A 32 0.33 6.62 19.44
N THR A 33 -0.21 7.77 19.85
CA THR A 33 -0.98 8.72 19.05
C THR A 33 -0.33 8.95 17.69
N LYS A 34 -1.06 8.62 16.62
CA LYS A 34 -0.61 8.86 15.24
C LYS A 34 -0.11 10.30 15.14
N LEU A 35 1.15 10.49 14.76
CA LEU A 35 1.68 11.82 14.50
C LEU A 35 0.78 12.51 13.46
N SER A 36 0.22 13.65 13.85
CA SER A 36 -0.60 14.45 12.94
C SER A 36 0.29 14.95 11.80
N ARG A 37 -0.20 14.89 10.56
CA ARG A 37 0.49 15.50 9.39
C ARG A 37 0.52 17.03 9.45
N LYS A 38 0.05 17.64 10.54
CA LYS A 38 0.00 19.09 10.73
C LYS A 38 1.43 19.66 10.70
N GLY A 39 1.70 20.52 9.71
CA GLY A 39 3.02 21.14 9.50
C GLY A 39 3.93 20.43 8.51
N MET A 40 3.57 19.25 8.01
CA MET A 40 4.36 18.53 7.00
C MET A 40 4.04 19.06 5.60
N MET A 41 5.01 19.67 4.93
CA MET A 41 4.83 20.15 3.55
C MET A 41 4.99 19.00 2.56
N MET A 42 4.08 18.93 1.59
CA MET A 42 4.19 18.01 0.46
C MET A 42 5.09 18.61 -0.62
N THR A 43 6.06 17.83 -1.10
CA THR A 43 6.98 18.16 -2.18
C THR A 43 6.71 17.28 -3.40
N CYS A 44 6.62 17.88 -4.58
CA CYS A 44 6.43 17.17 -5.83
C CYS A 44 7.71 16.42 -6.23
N GLN A 45 7.63 15.13 -6.54
CA GLN A 45 8.82 14.37 -6.98
C GLN A 45 9.26 14.69 -8.43
N ALA A 46 8.40 15.33 -9.24
CA ALA A 46 8.72 15.64 -10.63
C ALA A 46 9.43 17.00 -10.81
N CYS A 47 9.06 18.00 -10.02
CA CYS A 47 9.62 19.35 -10.11
C CYS A 47 10.21 19.88 -8.79
N TYR A 48 10.13 19.10 -7.71
CA TYR A 48 10.68 19.42 -6.38
C TYR A 48 10.10 20.65 -5.68
N GLU A 49 9.06 21.28 -6.25
CA GLU A 49 8.31 22.35 -5.60
C GLU A 49 7.36 21.84 -4.52
N VAL A 50 7.11 22.68 -3.52
CA VAL A 50 6.12 22.46 -2.47
C VAL A 50 4.69 22.76 -2.96
N ARG A 51 3.68 22.26 -2.24
CA ARG A 51 2.22 22.48 -2.40
C ARG A 51 1.47 21.53 -3.33
N HIS A 52 2.13 20.85 -4.25
CA HIS A 52 1.46 19.92 -5.17
C HIS A 52 2.16 18.56 -5.21
N ASN A 53 1.49 17.57 -5.81
CA ASN A 53 2.02 16.22 -5.97
C ASN A 53 2.28 15.92 -7.45
N MET A 54 2.90 14.79 -7.73
CA MET A 54 3.27 14.43 -9.11
C MET A 54 2.06 14.35 -10.05
N LYS A 55 0.89 13.88 -9.57
CA LYS A 55 -0.34 13.79 -10.38
C LYS A 55 -0.86 15.15 -10.84
N THR A 56 -0.70 16.19 -10.02
CA THR A 56 -1.17 17.55 -10.34
C THR A 56 -0.04 18.48 -10.81
N CYS A 57 1.15 17.93 -11.05
CA CYS A 57 2.30 18.69 -11.53
C CYS A 57 2.09 19.17 -12.96
N LYS A 58 2.05 20.51 -13.14
CA LYS A 58 1.90 21.13 -14.46
C LYS A 58 3.08 20.81 -15.39
N MET A 59 4.31 20.90 -14.87
CA MET A 59 5.51 20.59 -15.65
C MET A 59 5.51 19.14 -16.17
N LEU A 60 5.07 18.19 -15.34
CA LEU A 60 4.97 16.79 -15.78
C LEU A 60 3.88 16.62 -16.83
N LYS A 61 2.75 17.30 -16.67
CA LYS A 61 1.65 17.26 -17.65
C LYS A 61 2.09 17.81 -19.01
N GLU A 62 2.87 18.88 -19.04
CA GLU A 62 3.45 19.46 -20.25
C GLU A 62 4.44 18.49 -20.92
N ARG A 63 5.34 17.87 -20.15
CA ARG A 63 6.27 16.85 -20.67
C ARG A 63 5.52 15.65 -21.27
N ASN A 64 4.52 15.13 -20.58
CA ASN A 64 3.74 13.99 -21.05
C ASN A 64 2.81 14.36 -22.23
N ALA A 65 2.35 15.60 -22.34
CA ALA A 65 1.58 16.05 -23.50
C ALA A 65 2.40 16.04 -24.80
N SER A 66 3.72 16.26 -24.70
CA SER A 66 4.64 16.16 -25.85
C SER A 66 4.96 14.71 -26.24
N GLN A 67 4.76 13.75 -25.34
CA GLN A 67 5.02 12.34 -25.57
C GLN A 67 3.69 11.62 -25.75
N GLY A 68 3.13 11.75 -26.95
CA GLY A 68 1.95 11.01 -27.39
C GLY A 68 2.07 9.53 -27.04
N THR A 69 1.02 8.99 -26.42
CA THR A 69 0.97 7.62 -25.96
C THR A 69 1.10 6.66 -27.15
N THR A 70 2.25 6.03 -27.35
CA THR A 70 2.34 4.88 -28.24
C THR A 70 1.70 3.70 -27.51
N SER A 71 0.41 3.43 -27.78
CA SER A 71 -0.24 2.19 -27.35
C SER A 71 0.49 1.00 -27.99
N ARG A 72 1.21 0.24 -27.17
CA ARG A 72 2.15 -0.83 -27.57
C ARG A 72 1.48 -2.13 -28.06
N PHE A 73 0.24 -2.12 -28.54
CA PHE A 73 -0.41 -3.34 -29.02
C PHE A 73 -1.03 -3.13 -30.39
N GLU A 74 -0.21 -3.22 -31.43
CA GLU A 74 -0.65 -3.53 -32.79
C GLU A 74 0.03 -4.88 -33.12
N LEU A 75 -0.75 -5.96 -33.11
CA LEU A 75 -0.30 -7.32 -33.42
C LEU A 75 -0.45 -7.51 -34.94
N PRO A 76 0.61 -7.81 -35.72
CA PRO A 76 0.50 -7.89 -37.18
C PRO A 76 -0.30 -9.13 -37.62
N GLU A 77 -1.32 -8.91 -38.44
CA GLU A 77 -1.99 -9.92 -39.26
C GLU A 77 -1.09 -10.33 -40.44
N GLU A 78 -0.17 -11.28 -40.26
CA GLU A 78 0.48 -11.91 -41.41
C GLU A 78 0.51 -13.43 -41.29
N GLN A 79 -0.52 -14.00 -41.92
CA GLN A 79 -0.54 -15.20 -42.75
C GLN A 79 0.76 -16.04 -42.77
N GLN A 80 0.63 -17.32 -42.38
CA GLN A 80 1.48 -18.35 -42.93
C GLN A 80 0.60 -19.53 -43.37
N GLN A 81 0.76 -19.83 -44.65
CA GLN A 81 0.13 -20.90 -45.44
C GLN A 81 0.36 -22.30 -44.85
#